data_AF-A0A5K3EGA8-F1
#
_entry.id   AF-A0A5K3EGA8-F1
#
_cell.length_a   1.000
_cell.length_b   1.000
_cell.length_c   1.000
_cell.angle_alpha   90.00
_cell.angle_beta   90.00
_cell.angle_gamma   90.00
#
_symmetry.space_group_name_H-M   'P 1'
#
loop_
_entity.id
_entity.type
_entity.pdbx_description
1 polymer ?
#
loop_
_entity_poly.entity_id
_entity_poly.type
_entity_poly.pdbx_seq_one_letter_code
_entity_poly.pdbx_strand_id
1 'polypeptide(L)'
;MYAIARKLDYFSTECKYAPNAYRGFARAYIKDLEKLRPRSILDIISSGEQMVIRQGVKKPTQGTCSACGYISSQKFCQACVLLKTLNDGLPAVQIGENAMTPQALMKTRSNQASAEITESLASLTIDSKIDAPPRRVTSSPNPGSR
;
A
#
# COMPACT_ATOMS: atom_id res chain seq x y z
N MET A 1 -21.25 -13.06 10.49
CA MET A 1 -22.64 -13.56 10.55
C MET A 1 -23.36 -13.51 9.21
N TYR A 2 -23.40 -12.37 8.51
CA TYR A 2 -24.13 -12.25 7.22
C TYR A 2 -23.69 -13.27 6.15
N ALA A 3 -22.39 -13.46 5.95
CA ALA A 3 -21.87 -14.39 4.95
C ALA A 3 -22.33 -15.85 5.17
N ILE A 4 -22.34 -16.31 6.43
CA ILE A 4 -22.80 -17.64 6.81
C ILE A 4 -24.31 -17.78 6.57
N ALA A 5 -25.09 -16.77 6.95
CA ALA A 5 -26.55 -16.76 6.78
C ALA A 5 -26.99 -16.76 5.30
N ARG A 6 -26.13 -16.29 4.39
CA ARG A 6 -26.37 -16.30 2.94
C ARG A 6 -25.62 -17.42 2.21
N LYS A 7 -24.94 -18.32 2.95
CA LYS A 7 -24.14 -19.40 2.38
C LYS A 7 -23.18 -18.92 1.28
N LEU A 8 -22.54 -17.76 1.51
CA LEU A 8 -21.55 -17.22 0.60
C LEU A 8 -20.21 -17.92 0.83
N ASP A 9 -19.51 -18.27 -0.24
CA ASP A 9 -18.16 -18.78 -0.17
C ASP A 9 -17.24 -17.70 0.42
N TYR A 10 -16.65 -18.00 1.58
CA TYR A 10 -15.76 -17.11 2.32
C TYR A 10 -14.53 -17.88 2.78
N PHE A 11 -13.36 -17.24 2.66
CA PHE A 11 -12.08 -17.81 3.09
C PHE A 11 -11.61 -17.13 4.38
N SER A 12 -11.40 -17.91 5.43
CA SER A 12 -11.04 -17.40 6.76
C SER A 12 -9.56 -17.54 7.11
N THR A 13 -8.71 -18.09 6.23
CA THR A 13 -7.32 -18.32 6.62
C THR A 13 -6.49 -17.05 6.48
N GLU A 14 -5.62 -16.85 7.45
CA GLU A 14 -4.66 -15.75 7.43
C GLU A 14 -3.51 -16.05 6.46
N CYS A 15 -2.79 -15.00 6.07
CA CYS A 15 -1.65 -15.15 5.17
C CYS A 15 -0.45 -15.74 5.92
N LYS A 16 0.10 -16.85 5.43
CA LYS A 16 1.30 -17.51 5.98
C LYS A 16 2.52 -16.58 6.06
N TYR A 17 2.63 -15.63 5.14
CA TYR A 17 3.78 -14.72 5.03
C TYR A 17 3.67 -13.48 5.91
N ALA A 18 2.58 -13.31 6.68
CA ALA A 18 2.37 -12.13 7.51
C ALA A 18 1.84 -12.46 8.92
N PRO A 19 2.56 -13.29 9.71
CA PRO A 19 2.11 -13.69 11.04
C PRO A 19 2.03 -12.52 12.03
N ASN A 20 2.97 -11.56 11.96
CA ASN A 20 3.05 -10.42 12.87
C ASN A 20 2.44 -9.13 12.27
N ALA A 21 1.33 -9.25 11.54
CA ALA A 21 0.71 -8.10 10.89
C ALA A 21 0.16 -7.10 11.93
N TYR A 22 0.73 -5.90 12.01
CA TYR A 22 0.33 -4.86 12.99
C TYR A 22 -1.17 -4.53 12.96
N ARG A 23 -1.80 -4.63 11.79
CA ARG A 23 -3.27 -4.43 11.64
C ARG A 23 -4.10 -5.41 12.48
N GLY A 24 -3.58 -6.60 12.81
CA GLY A 24 -4.25 -7.57 13.70
C GLY A 24 -4.37 -7.04 15.13
N PHE A 25 -3.26 -6.55 15.69
CA PHE A 25 -3.22 -5.95 17.03
C PHE A 25 -4.15 -4.74 17.15
N ALA A 26 -4.16 -3.85 16.15
CA ALA A 26 -5.07 -2.70 16.14
C ALA A 26 -6.55 -3.12 16.14
N ARG A 27 -6.92 -4.17 15.39
CA ARG A 27 -8.30 -4.69 15.41
C ARG A 27 -8.67 -5.29 16.76
N ALA A 28 -7.79 -6.07 17.38
CA ALA A 28 -8.01 -6.65 18.69
C ALA A 28 -8.23 -5.56 19.75
N TYR A 29 -7.37 -4.54 19.74
CA TYR A 29 -7.50 -3.39 20.64
C TYR A 29 -8.84 -2.65 20.46
N ILE A 30 -9.23 -2.36 19.22
CA ILE A 30 -10.54 -1.71 18.95
C ILE A 30 -11.70 -2.59 19.44
N LYS A 31 -11.59 -3.92 19.32
CA LYS A 31 -12.58 -4.86 19.85
C LYS A 31 -12.62 -4.87 21.37
N ASP A 32 -11.49 -4.71 22.05
CA ASP A 32 -11.48 -4.57 23.50
C ASP A 32 -12.13 -3.25 23.95
N LEU A 33 -11.97 -2.16 23.19
CA LEU A 33 -12.69 -0.92 23.43
C LEU A 33 -14.20 -1.06 23.22
N GLU A 34 -14.63 -1.85 22.22
CA GLU A 34 -16.05 -2.14 21.98
C GLU A 34 -16.70 -2.89 23.15
N LYS A 35 -15.95 -3.77 23.83
CA LYS A 35 -16.44 -4.46 25.05
C LYS A 35 -16.79 -3.48 26.17
N LEU A 36 -16.02 -2.39 26.31
CA LEU A 36 -16.28 -1.34 27.31
C LEU A 36 -17.37 -0.37 26.86
N ARG A 37 -17.33 0.04 25.59
CA ARG A 37 -18.30 0.96 25.00
C ARG A 37 -18.72 0.46 23.61
N PRO A 38 -19.97 0.01 23.42
CA PRO A 38 -20.42 -0.60 22.17
C PRO A 38 -20.44 0.36 20.97
N ARG A 39 -20.39 1.68 21.20
CA ARG A 39 -20.32 2.71 20.16
C ARG A 39 -18.90 3.11 19.75
N SER A 40 -17.85 2.57 20.39
CA SER A 40 -16.46 3.00 20.20
C SER A 40 -16.02 3.03 18.73
N ILE A 41 -16.38 2.01 17.95
CA ILE A 41 -16.02 1.91 16.52
C ILE A 41 -16.66 3.05 15.71
N LEU A 42 -17.95 3.32 15.92
CA LEU A 42 -18.67 4.38 15.21
C LEU A 42 -18.17 5.76 15.61
N ASP A 43 -17.89 5.95 16.89
CA ASP A 43 -17.37 7.22 17.41
C ASP A 43 -15.99 7.52 16.80
N ILE A 44 -15.09 6.53 16.69
CA ILE A 44 -13.78 6.66 16.03
C ILE A 44 -13.95 7.02 14.54
N ILE A 45 -14.87 6.37 13.82
CA ILE A 45 -15.11 6.66 12.39
C ILE A 45 -15.62 8.09 12.23
N SER A 46 -16.64 8.50 12.99
CA SER A 46 -17.21 9.85 12.90
C SER A 46 -16.18 10.92 13.26
N SER A 47 -15.33 10.67 14.25
CA SER A 47 -14.21 11.55 14.59
C SER A 47 -13.16 11.63 13.47
N GLY A 48 -12.93 10.54 12.74
CA GLY A 48 -12.03 10.50 11.59
C GLY A 48 -12.58 11.24 10.37
N GLU A 49 -13.88 11.15 10.12
CA GLU A 49 -14.56 11.87 9.02
C GLU A 49 -14.60 13.39 9.27
N GLN A 50 -14.80 13.80 10.53
CA GLN A 50 -14.80 15.20 10.93
C GLN A 50 -13.38 15.79 11.07
N MET A 51 -12.34 14.97 10.90
CA MET A 51 -10.96 15.41 11.04
C MET A 51 -10.55 16.30 9.87
N VAL A 52 -10.46 17.61 10.11
CA VAL A 52 -9.99 18.58 9.12
C VAL A 52 -8.47 18.72 9.18
N ILE A 53 -7.81 18.53 8.04
CA ILE A 53 -6.37 18.80 7.92
C ILE A 53 -6.14 20.32 7.95
N ARG A 54 -5.22 20.78 8.81
CA ARG A 54 -4.83 22.20 8.90
C ARG A 54 -4.41 22.74 7.54
N GLN A 55 -4.87 23.94 7.19
CA GLN A 55 -4.43 24.62 5.97
C GLN A 55 -2.95 25.02 6.13
N GLY A 56 -2.14 24.80 5.08
CA GLY A 56 -0.68 25.05 5.10
C GLY A 56 0.21 23.81 5.13
N VAL A 57 -0.36 22.60 5.22
CA VAL A 57 0.43 21.36 5.07
C VAL A 57 0.79 21.17 3.59
N LYS A 58 2.08 20.97 3.30
CA LYS A 58 2.58 20.62 1.97
C LYS A 58 1.96 19.30 1.53
N LYS A 59 0.96 19.36 0.64
CA LYS A 59 0.38 18.18 0.01
C LYS A 59 1.24 17.81 -1.20
N PRO A 60 1.65 16.54 -1.38
CA PRO A 60 2.37 16.13 -2.56
C PRO A 60 1.50 16.33 -3.80
N THR A 61 2.10 16.78 -4.89
CA THR A 61 1.43 16.91 -6.18
C THR A 61 1.14 15.51 -6.73
N GLN A 62 -0.08 15.31 -7.24
CA GLN A 62 -0.45 14.07 -7.90
C GLN A 62 0.10 14.10 -9.32
N GLY A 63 0.93 13.12 -9.68
CA GLY A 63 1.45 12.91 -11.03
C GLY A 63 1.19 11.48 -11.51
N THR A 64 1.85 11.12 -12.61
CA THR A 64 1.77 9.78 -13.23
C THR A 64 3.15 9.17 -13.36
N CYS A 65 3.26 7.86 -13.11
CA CYS A 65 4.48 7.09 -13.31
C CYS A 65 4.86 7.07 -14.79
N SER A 66 6.11 7.41 -15.14
CA SER A 66 6.55 7.43 -16.54
C SER A 66 6.77 6.04 -17.15
N ALA A 67 6.82 4.97 -16.34
CA ALA A 67 6.98 3.60 -16.84
C ALA A 67 5.65 2.88 -17.09
N CYS A 68 4.69 2.98 -16.14
CA CYS A 68 3.42 2.26 -16.22
C CYS A 68 2.16 3.14 -16.35
N GLY A 69 2.32 4.47 -16.34
CA GLY A 69 1.20 5.42 -16.45
C GLY A 69 0.30 5.55 -15.22
N TYR A 70 0.52 4.78 -14.15
CA TYR A 70 -0.33 4.82 -12.95
C TYR A 70 -0.09 6.05 -12.07
N ILE A 71 -1.07 6.42 -11.23
CA ILE A 71 -0.96 7.56 -10.29
C ILE A 71 0.23 7.38 -9.36
N SER A 72 1.08 8.40 -9.27
CA SER A 72 2.28 8.41 -8.45
C SER A 72 2.61 9.84 -8.01
N SER A 73 3.10 10.00 -6.78
CA SER A 73 3.66 11.28 -6.31
C SER A 73 5.13 11.49 -6.72
N GLN A 74 5.76 10.45 -7.28
CA GLN A 74 7.15 10.44 -7.74
C GLN A 74 7.21 10.05 -9.23
N LYS A 75 8.34 10.33 -9.90
CA LYS A 75 8.55 10.02 -11.34
C LYS A 75 8.26 8.56 -11.69
N PHE A 76 8.62 7.63 -10.81
CA PHE A 76 8.32 6.20 -10.92
C PHE A 76 7.53 5.74 -9.68
N CYS A 77 6.58 4.83 -9.86
CA CYS A 77 5.83 4.28 -8.73
C CYS A 77 6.65 3.23 -7.96
N GLN A 78 6.34 3.06 -6.68
CA GLN A 78 7.05 2.11 -5.80
C GLN A 78 7.06 0.68 -6.35
N ALA A 79 5.98 0.28 -7.04
CA ALA A 79 5.90 -1.04 -7.67
C ALA A 79 6.91 -1.20 -8.81
N CYS A 80 7.02 -0.22 -9.71
CA CYS A 80 8.00 -0.27 -10.81
C CYS A 80 9.44 -0.26 -10.29
N VAL A 81 9.73 0.54 -9.26
CA VAL A 81 11.05 0.54 -8.62
C VAL A 81 11.35 -0.84 -8.03
N LEU A 82 10.42 -1.42 -7.28
CA LEU A 82 10.59 -2.74 -6.67
C LEU A 82 10.80 -3.85 -7.71
N LEU A 83 9.98 -3.89 -8.76
CA LEU A 83 10.10 -4.89 -9.83
C LEU A 83 11.46 -4.83 -10.52
N LYS A 84 11.95 -3.62 -10.78
CA LYS A 84 13.27 -3.43 -11.36
C LYS A 84 14.38 -3.92 -10.44
N THR A 85 14.36 -3.52 -9.17
CA THR A 85 15.33 -3.99 -8.17
C THR A 85 15.35 -5.51 -8.02
N LEU A 86 14.20 -6.18 -8.15
CA LEU A 86 14.10 -7.63 -8.14
C LEU A 86 14.69 -8.27 -9.41
N ASN A 87 14.38 -7.73 -10.59
CA ASN A 87 14.91 -8.23 -11.86
C ASN A 87 16.43 -8.02 -12.00
N ASP A 88 16.94 -6.93 -11.45
CA ASP A 88 18.37 -6.60 -11.43
C ASP A 88 19.15 -7.42 -10.38
N GLY A 89 18.46 -8.25 -9.58
CA GLY A 89 19.09 -9.13 -8.58
C GLY A 89 19.69 -8.40 -7.37
N LEU A 90 19.25 -7.16 -7.09
CA LEU A 90 19.74 -6.32 -5.99
C LEU A 90 18.69 -6.05 -4.89
N PRO A 91 17.99 -7.06 -4.32
CA PRO A 91 17.02 -6.81 -3.27
C PRO A 91 17.72 -6.28 -2.00
N ALA A 92 17.38 -5.05 -1.59
CA ALA A 92 17.92 -4.38 -0.40
C ALA A 92 17.31 -4.89 0.93
N VAL A 93 16.89 -6.16 1.00
CA VAL A 93 16.09 -6.67 2.12
C VAL A 93 16.79 -7.88 2.75
N GLN A 94 17.60 -7.63 3.79
CA GLN A 94 17.98 -8.67 4.75
C GLN A 94 16.85 -8.79 5.78
N ILE A 95 16.09 -9.89 5.74
CA ILE A 95 15.16 -10.26 6.81
C ILE A 95 15.83 -11.40 7.60
N GLY A 96 16.42 -11.06 8.74
CA GLY A 96 17.04 -12.01 9.67
C GLY A 96 17.35 -11.36 11.01
N GLU A 97 17.13 -12.09 12.10
CA GLU A 97 17.19 -11.63 13.49
C GLU A 97 18.61 -11.28 13.99
N ASN A 98 19.65 -11.52 13.18
CA ASN A 98 21.05 -11.20 13.47
C ASN A 98 21.67 -10.30 12.37
N ALA A 99 21.05 -9.15 12.09
CA ALA A 99 21.64 -8.17 11.18
C ALA A 99 22.55 -7.19 11.93
N MET A 100 23.84 -7.23 11.59
CA MET A 100 24.87 -6.26 11.94
C MET A 100 24.39 -4.80 11.75
N THR A 101 24.95 -3.88 12.55
CA THR A 101 24.53 -2.48 12.65
C THR A 101 24.31 -1.79 11.29
N PRO A 102 23.19 -1.06 11.09
CA PRO A 102 22.84 -0.41 9.81
C PRO A 102 23.85 0.63 9.29
N GLN A 103 24.81 1.03 10.13
CA GLN A 103 25.63 2.21 9.93
C GLN A 103 26.83 1.97 8.99
N ALA A 104 27.23 0.71 8.76
CA ALA A 104 28.36 0.38 7.89
C ALA A 104 27.98 0.22 6.40
N LEU A 105 26.73 -0.15 6.07
CA LEU A 105 26.25 -0.22 4.67
C LEU A 105 25.67 1.12 4.15
N MET A 106 25.34 2.04 5.05
CA MET A 106 24.72 3.33 4.71
C MET A 106 25.70 4.37 4.12
N LYS A 107 27.02 4.19 4.23
CA LYS A 107 28.01 5.23 3.90
C LYS A 107 28.54 5.22 2.46
N THR A 108 28.28 4.20 1.64
CA THR A 108 28.85 4.10 0.28
C THR A 108 27.85 4.03 -0.87
N ARG A 109 26.53 4.04 -0.63
CA ARG A 109 25.55 3.81 -1.71
C ARG A 109 24.35 4.76 -1.79
N SER A 110 24.31 5.82 -0.97
CA SER A 110 23.17 6.73 -0.91
C SER A 110 23.00 7.65 -2.13
N ASN A 111 24.04 7.86 -2.95
CA ASN A 111 23.97 8.87 -4.03
C ASN A 111 24.01 8.30 -5.47
N GLN A 112 24.49 7.08 -5.70
CA GLN A 112 24.68 6.55 -7.07
C GLN A 112 23.57 5.57 -7.51
N ALA A 113 23.10 4.68 -6.62
CA ALA A 113 22.14 3.64 -7.00
C ALA A 113 20.75 4.19 -7.37
N SER A 114 20.27 5.24 -6.70
CA SER A 114 19.00 5.89 -7.03
C SER A 114 19.06 6.64 -8.37
N ALA A 115 20.19 7.24 -8.72
CA ALA A 115 20.39 7.92 -10.00
C ALA A 115 20.46 6.91 -11.16
N GLU A 116 21.30 5.88 -11.03
CA GLU A 116 21.48 4.84 -12.06
C GLU A 116 20.18 4.07 -12.35
N ILE A 117 19.38 3.76 -11.32
CA ILE A 117 18.08 3.08 -11.47
C ILE A 117 17.06 3.97 -12.17
N THR A 118 17.02 5.28 -11.87
CA THR A 118 16.10 6.24 -12.53
C THR A 118 16.45 6.51 -13.99
N GLU A 119 17.73 6.47 -14.33
CA GLU A 119 18.23 6.70 -15.69
C GLU A 119 17.93 5.49 -16.59
N SER A 120 18.18 4.28 -16.09
CA SER A 120 17.84 3.04 -16.78
C SER A 120 16.34 2.68 -16.72
N LEU A 121 15.51 3.44 -16.00
CA LEU A 121 14.04 3.36 -16.10
C LEU A 121 13.49 4.30 -17.18
N ALA A 122 14.25 5.34 -17.56
CA ALA A 122 13.88 6.25 -18.64
C ALA A 122 14.01 5.59 -20.03
N SER A 123 14.89 4.60 -20.18
CA SER A 123 15.06 3.80 -21.40
C SER A 123 13.98 2.72 -21.59
N LEU A 124 13.18 2.43 -20.56
CA LEU A 124 12.04 1.51 -20.61
C LEU A 124 10.71 2.24 -20.83
N THR A 125 10.73 3.43 -21.45
CA THR A 125 9.50 4.11 -21.87
C THR A 125 8.84 3.25 -22.96
N ILE A 126 7.90 2.41 -22.53
CA ILE A 126 7.04 1.66 -23.44
C ILE A 126 6.15 2.69 -24.14
N ASP A 127 6.20 2.69 -25.47
CA ASP A 127 5.31 3.43 -26.34
C ASP A 127 3.85 3.30 -25.89
N SER A 128 3.19 4.44 -25.87
CA SER A 128 1.76 4.65 -25.64
C SER A 128 0.87 3.50 -26.14
N LYS A 129 0.42 2.62 -25.24
CA LYS A 129 -0.86 1.88 -25.29
C LYS A 129 -0.99 0.96 -24.07
N ILE A 130 -1.29 1.54 -22.92
CA ILE A 130 -2.07 0.83 -21.89
C ILE A 130 -3.22 1.77 -21.56
N ASP A 131 -4.40 1.28 -21.87
CA ASP A 131 -5.68 1.96 -21.79
C ASP A 131 -5.91 2.65 -20.45
N ALA A 132 -6.65 3.76 -20.55
CA ALA A 132 -7.26 4.61 -19.53
C ALA A 132 -7.01 4.28 -18.03
N PRO A 133 -6.77 5.31 -17.19
CA PRO A 133 -6.70 5.12 -15.74
C PRO A 133 -7.93 4.35 -15.25
N PRO A 134 -7.79 3.41 -14.29
CA PRO A 134 -8.91 2.58 -13.87
C PRO A 134 -10.06 3.51 -13.45
N ARG A 135 -11.22 3.34 -14.10
CA ARG A 135 -12.45 4.01 -13.69
C ARG A 135 -12.60 3.78 -12.18
N ARG A 136 -12.81 4.88 -11.46
CA ARG A 136 -13.30 4.87 -10.07
C ARG A 136 -14.32 3.75 -9.97
N VAL A 137 -14.11 2.79 -9.06
CA VAL A 137 -15.09 1.75 -8.76
C VAL A 137 -16.31 2.47 -8.19
N THR A 138 -17.18 2.96 -9.07
CA THR A 138 -18.55 3.30 -8.73
C THR A 138 -19.18 1.95 -8.48
N SER A 139 -19.54 1.69 -7.22
CA SER A 139 -20.33 0.53 -6.83
C SER A 139 -21.55 0.42 -7.74
N SER A 140 -21.46 -0.44 -8.76
CA SER A 140 -22.62 -0.78 -9.58
C SER A 140 -23.58 -1.62 -8.74
N PRO A 141 -24.90 -1.44 -8.89
CA PRO A 141 -25.89 -2.16 -8.11
C PRO A 141 -25.82 -3.66 -8.40
N ASN A 142 -25.87 -4.47 -7.35
CA ASN A 142 -25.84 -5.92 -7.40
C ASN A 142 -27.03 -6.47 -8.23
N PRO A 143 -26.82 -7.15 -9.37
CA PRO A 143 -27.90 -7.80 -10.11
C PRO A 143 -28.07 -9.21 -9.56
N GLY A 144 -29.08 -9.42 -8.72
CA GLY A 144 -29.28 -10.72 -8.09
C GLY A 144 -30.49 -10.80 -7.17
N SER A 145 -31.65 -10.37 -7.64
CA SER A 145 -32.93 -10.80 -7.09
C SER A 145 -33.34 -12.12 -7.76
N ARG A 146 -33.19 -13.22 -7.04
CA ARG A 146 -34.05 -14.41 -7.15
C ARG A 146 -34.12 -15.09 -5.80
#